data_AF-A0A0A1XBU9-F1
#
_entry.id   AF-A0A0A1XBU9-F1
#
_cell.length_a   1.000
_cell.length_b   1.000
_cell.length_c   1.000
_cell.angle_alpha   90.00
_cell.angle_beta   90.00
_cell.angle_gamma   90.00
#
_symmetry.space_group_name_H-M   'P 1'
#
loop_
_entity.id
_entity.type
_entity.pdbx_description
1 polymer ?
#
loop_
_entity_poly.entity_id
_entity_poly.type
_entity_poly.pdbx_seq_one_letter_code
_entity_poly.pdbx_strand_id
1 'polypeptide(L)'
;MDFNSSFISIGCEQTTKSNFDDLNSKLDSLDKKVEDLLKEHHTTQKLLKRVLEEVKSTSHNATKKRNKILPQKPFAEAHDFATFEDKIQSSETKFNDLMAELQMIIASNSNKFVKMAWRKVFTDDVAQ
;
A
#
# COMPACT_ATOMS: atom_id res chain seq x y z
N MET A 1 -19.52 -62.16 -51.59
CA MET A 1 -19.57 -60.73 -51.97
C MET A 1 -19.43 -59.96 -50.68
N ASP A 2 -18.21 -59.54 -50.42
CA ASP A 2 -17.83 -58.68 -49.28
C ASP A 2 -18.12 -57.21 -49.61
N PHE A 3 -17.95 -56.38 -48.56
CA PHE A 3 -17.95 -54.91 -48.53
C PHE A 3 -19.29 -54.23 -48.22
N ASN A 4 -19.58 -54.11 -46.91
CA ASN A 4 -19.91 -52.80 -46.31
C ASN A 4 -19.99 -52.88 -44.78
N SER A 5 -18.85 -52.71 -44.09
CA SER A 5 -18.85 -52.38 -42.65
C SER A 5 -17.58 -51.68 -42.16
N SER A 6 -16.85 -50.96 -43.02
CA SER A 6 -15.66 -50.22 -42.60
C SER A 6 -15.51 -48.91 -43.36
N PHE A 7 -16.27 -47.88 -42.99
CA PHE A 7 -15.93 -46.52 -43.42
C PHE A 7 -16.36 -45.38 -42.49
N ILE A 8 -16.55 -45.63 -41.19
CA ILE A 8 -16.72 -44.54 -40.22
C ILE A 8 -15.83 -44.80 -39.00
N SER A 9 -14.51 -44.65 -39.15
CA SER A 9 -13.65 -44.52 -37.96
C SER A 9 -12.30 -43.82 -38.19
N ILE A 10 -12.01 -43.28 -39.37
CA ILE A 10 -10.70 -42.64 -39.65
C ILE A 10 -10.72 -41.11 -39.45
N GLY A 11 -11.91 -40.49 -39.40
CA GLY A 11 -12.05 -39.03 -39.29
C GLY A 11 -12.12 -38.45 -37.86
N CYS A 12 -12.26 -39.29 -36.82
CA CYS A 12 -12.52 -38.83 -35.45
C CYS A 12 -11.24 -38.77 -34.56
N GLU A 13 -10.18 -39.52 -34.91
CA GLU A 13 -8.95 -39.58 -34.10
C GLU A 13 -7.97 -38.45 -34.35
N GLN A 14 -7.96 -37.82 -35.53
CA GLN A 14 -6.99 -36.75 -35.84
C GLN A 14 -7.40 -35.40 -35.24
N THR A 15 -8.70 -35.09 -35.22
CA THR A 15 -9.22 -33.81 -34.68
C THR A 15 -9.14 -33.73 -33.15
N THR A 16 -9.23 -34.87 -32.45
CA THR A 16 -9.14 -34.90 -30.98
C THR A 16 -7.69 -34.80 -30.50
N LYS A 17 -6.75 -35.41 -31.22
CA LYS A 17 -5.31 -35.35 -30.91
C LYS A 17 -4.72 -33.97 -31.12
N SER A 18 -5.03 -33.31 -32.24
CA SER A 18 -4.57 -31.93 -32.50
C SER A 18 -5.11 -30.93 -31.46
N ASN A 19 -6.36 -31.11 -31.04
CA ASN A 19 -6.97 -30.27 -30.01
C ASN A 19 -6.36 -30.51 -28.63
N PHE A 20 -5.95 -31.75 -28.34
CA PHE A 20 -5.27 -32.11 -27.10
C PHE A 20 -3.85 -31.53 -27.02
N ASP A 21 -3.09 -31.60 -28.11
CA ASP A 21 -1.75 -31.01 -28.18
C ASP A 21 -1.81 -29.48 -28.06
N ASP A 22 -2.80 -28.84 -28.69
CA ASP A 22 -3.03 -27.39 -28.57
C ASP A 22 -3.43 -26.99 -27.13
N LEU A 23 -4.26 -27.80 -26.45
CA LEU A 23 -4.63 -27.61 -25.04
C LEU A 23 -3.43 -27.77 -24.10
N ASN A 24 -2.57 -28.77 -24.31
CA ASN A 24 -1.36 -28.95 -23.51
C ASN A 24 -0.39 -27.77 -23.70
N SER A 25 -0.20 -27.30 -24.94
CA SER A 25 0.65 -26.15 -25.21
C SER A 25 0.13 -24.86 -24.54
N LYS A 26 -1.20 -24.71 -24.45
CA LYS A 26 -1.85 -23.59 -23.73
C LYS A 26 -1.68 -23.71 -22.23
N LEU A 27 -1.71 -24.93 -21.69
CA LEU A 27 -1.47 -25.20 -20.27
C LEU A 27 -0.03 -24.82 -19.88
N ASP A 28 0.95 -25.28 -20.67
CA ASP A 28 2.37 -24.93 -20.46
C ASP A 28 2.61 -23.42 -20.57
N SER A 29 1.93 -22.75 -21.52
CA SER A 29 2.01 -21.29 -21.65
C SER A 29 1.40 -20.56 -20.45
N LEU A 30 0.32 -21.10 -19.88
CA LEU A 30 -0.34 -20.52 -18.72
C LEU A 30 0.53 -20.67 -17.47
N ASP A 31 1.10 -21.85 -17.24
CA ASP A 31 2.00 -22.09 -16.12
C ASP A 31 3.22 -21.16 -16.16
N LYS A 32 3.80 -20.98 -17.35
CA LYS A 32 4.90 -20.03 -17.54
C LYS A 32 4.48 -18.59 -17.22
N LYS A 33 3.30 -18.14 -17.67
CA LYS A 33 2.77 -16.81 -17.35
C LYS A 33 2.52 -16.63 -15.86
N VAL A 34 2.01 -17.66 -15.18
CA VAL A 34 1.79 -17.62 -13.73
C VAL A 34 3.10 -17.49 -12.97
N GLU A 35 4.13 -18.24 -13.37
CA GLU A 35 5.47 -18.11 -12.77
C GLU A 35 6.05 -16.70 -12.97
N ASP A 36 5.96 -16.16 -14.19
CA ASP A 36 6.50 -14.84 -14.50
C ASP A 36 5.76 -13.75 -13.70
N LEU A 37 4.44 -13.87 -13.55
CA LEU A 37 3.61 -12.94 -12.78
C LEU A 37 3.89 -13.02 -11.27
N LEU A 38 4.17 -14.22 -10.74
CA LEU A 38 4.61 -14.40 -9.35
C LEU A 38 5.98 -13.77 -9.11
N LYS A 39 6.92 -13.91 -10.07
CA LYS A 39 8.25 -13.29 -10.00
C LYS A 39 8.15 -11.77 -10.03
N GLU A 40 7.36 -11.20 -10.94
CA GLU A 40 7.09 -9.75 -10.98
C GLU A 40 6.45 -9.25 -9.70
N HIS A 41 5.40 -9.91 -9.22
CA HIS A 41 4.75 -9.50 -7.98
C HIS A 41 5.72 -9.48 -6.80
N HIS A 42 6.60 -10.48 -6.69
CA HIS A 42 7.65 -10.50 -5.67
C HIS A 42 8.63 -9.33 -5.81
N THR A 43 9.07 -9.00 -7.02
CA THR A 43 10.01 -7.88 -7.23
C THR A 43 9.35 -6.54 -6.93
N THR A 44 8.10 -6.34 -7.34
CA THR A 44 7.31 -5.13 -7.03
C THR A 44 7.14 -4.96 -5.52
N GLN A 45 6.78 -6.01 -4.79
CA GLN A 45 6.66 -5.95 -3.34
C GLN A 45 7.98 -5.59 -2.66
N LYS A 46 9.09 -6.17 -3.12
CA LYS A 46 10.43 -5.86 -2.58
C LYS A 46 10.82 -4.40 -2.84
N LEU A 47 10.52 -3.88 -4.03
CA LEU A 47 10.79 -2.49 -4.38
C LEU A 47 9.93 -1.53 -3.55
N LEU A 48 8.63 -1.79 -3.44
CA LEU A 48 7.72 -0.99 -2.62
C LEU A 48 8.16 -0.96 -1.15
N LYS A 49 8.60 -2.10 -0.59
CA LYS A 49 9.15 -2.16 0.77
C LYS A 49 10.39 -1.29 0.90
N ARG A 50 11.31 -1.32 -0.07
CA ARG A 50 12.51 -0.47 -0.05
C ARG A 50 12.14 1.02 -0.10
N VAL A 51 11.26 1.41 -1.02
CA VAL A 51 10.80 2.81 -1.15
C VAL A 51 10.13 3.28 0.14
N LEU A 52 9.28 2.45 0.75
CA LEU A 52 8.66 2.79 2.04
C LEU A 52 9.68 3.01 3.16
N GLU A 53 10.70 2.16 3.26
CA GLU A 53 11.77 2.32 4.25
C GLU A 53 12.67 3.54 3.95
N GLU A 54 12.90 3.85 2.68
CA GLU A 54 13.62 5.05 2.25
C GLU A 54 12.84 6.33 2.56
N VAL A 55 11.52 6.34 2.31
CA VAL A 55 10.63 7.45 2.69
C VAL A 55 10.56 7.62 4.20
N LYS A 56 10.49 6.53 4.98
CA LYS A 56 10.53 6.60 6.46
C LYS A 56 11.86 7.15 6.96
N SER A 57 12.98 6.71 6.40
CA SER A 57 14.31 7.14 6.85
C SER A 57 14.65 8.57 6.42
N THR A 58 14.27 9.00 5.22
CA THR A 58 14.35 10.41 4.79
C THR A 58 13.47 11.31 5.63
N SER A 59 12.25 10.88 5.97
CA SER A 59 11.41 11.55 6.96
C SER A 59 12.10 11.68 8.31
N HIS A 60 12.68 10.58 8.83
CA HIS A 60 13.38 10.59 10.13
C HIS A 60 14.60 11.52 10.14
N ASN A 61 15.35 11.58 9.04
CA ASN A 61 16.51 12.46 8.91
C ASN A 61 16.10 13.94 8.74
N ALA A 62 14.98 14.23 8.05
CA ALA A 62 14.42 15.57 7.96
C ALA A 62 13.92 16.07 9.33
N THR A 63 13.30 15.19 10.14
CA THR A 63 12.87 15.53 11.50
C THR A 63 14.02 15.77 12.48
N LYS A 64 15.23 15.24 12.23
CA LYS A 64 16.37 15.43 13.14
C LYS A 64 16.94 16.87 13.13
N LYS A 65 16.64 17.65 12.08
CA LYS A 65 17.03 19.07 11.96
C LYS A 65 15.89 20.06 12.27
N ARG A 66 14.63 19.61 12.29
CA ARG A 66 13.48 20.48 12.60
C ARG A 66 13.17 20.44 14.09
N ASN A 67 12.83 21.59 14.65
CA ASN A 67 12.37 21.68 16.03
C ASN A 67 11.02 20.96 16.12
N LYS A 68 10.95 19.93 16.97
CA LYS A 68 9.73 19.15 17.16
C LYS A 68 8.67 20.04 17.82
N ILE A 69 7.59 20.33 17.12
CA ILE A 69 6.49 21.21 17.55
C ILE A 69 5.39 20.38 18.22
N LEU A 70 5.01 19.22 17.66
CA LEU A 70 3.96 18.41 18.27
C LEU A 70 4.42 17.88 19.64
N PRO A 71 3.52 17.89 20.64
CA PRO A 71 3.89 17.43 21.96
C PRO A 71 4.17 15.91 21.93
N GLN A 72 5.15 15.45 22.70
CA GLN A 72 5.49 14.01 22.76
C GLN A 72 4.41 13.19 23.46
N LYS A 73 3.69 13.83 24.38
CA LYS A 73 2.52 13.29 25.06
C LYS A 73 1.36 14.24 24.79
N PRO A 74 0.15 13.74 24.53
CA PRO A 74 -0.99 14.61 24.31
C PRO A 74 -1.27 15.46 25.55
N PHE A 75 -1.81 16.65 25.37
CA PHE A 75 -2.16 17.52 26.48
C PHE A 75 -3.29 16.90 27.31
N ALA A 76 -3.11 16.93 28.63
CA ALA A 76 -4.10 16.48 29.61
C ALA A 76 -4.91 17.66 30.17
N GLU A 77 -4.36 18.88 30.12
CA GLU A 77 -5.00 20.09 30.61
C GLU A 77 -5.23 21.12 29.49
N ALA A 78 -6.36 21.82 29.55
CA ALA A 78 -6.72 22.83 28.56
C ALA A 78 -5.78 24.05 28.56
N HIS A 79 -5.17 24.37 29.72
CA HIS A 79 -4.26 25.52 29.84
C HIS A 79 -2.95 25.31 29.05
N ASP A 80 -2.41 24.09 29.08
CA ASP A 80 -1.21 23.74 28.32
C ASP A 80 -1.47 23.79 26.82
N PHE A 81 -2.67 23.38 26.40
CA PHE A 81 -3.10 23.49 25.02
C PHE A 81 -3.26 24.95 24.58
N ALA A 82 -3.91 25.80 25.37
CA ALA A 82 -4.07 27.22 25.03
C ALA A 82 -2.71 27.91 24.86
N THR A 83 -1.75 27.61 25.74
CA THR A 83 -0.38 28.13 25.65
C THR A 83 0.34 27.62 24.40
N PHE A 84 0.06 26.39 23.96
CA PHE A 84 0.57 25.84 22.72
C PHE A 84 -0.08 26.52 21.49
N GLU A 85 -1.40 26.70 21.50
CA GLU A 85 -2.15 27.36 20.44
C GLU A 85 -1.64 28.79 20.22
N ASP A 86 -1.48 29.58 21.28
CA ASP A 86 -0.93 30.93 21.22
C ASP A 86 0.48 30.96 20.61
N LYS A 87 1.32 29.97 20.93
CA LYS A 87 2.67 29.84 20.36
C LYS A 87 2.66 29.50 18.88
N ILE A 88 1.66 28.77 18.40
CA ILE A 88 1.50 28.44 16.99
C ILE A 88 0.95 29.64 16.22
N GLN A 89 -0.09 30.29 16.74
CA GLN A 89 -0.72 31.45 16.10
C GLN A 89 0.23 32.66 16.00
N SER A 90 1.10 32.84 16.98
CA SER A 90 2.06 33.95 17.01
C SER A 90 3.25 33.80 16.04
N SER A 91 3.42 32.64 15.39
CA SER A 91 4.62 32.35 14.61
C SER A 91 4.34 31.50 13.37
N GLU A 92 4.50 32.12 12.20
CA GLU A 92 4.35 31.45 10.90
C GLU A 92 5.33 30.28 10.73
N THR A 93 6.56 30.40 11.24
CA THR A 93 7.55 29.32 11.18
C THR A 93 7.10 28.10 11.99
N LYS A 94 6.58 28.29 13.21
CA LYS A 94 6.05 27.20 14.03
C LYS A 94 4.80 26.58 13.43
N PHE A 95 3.93 27.38 12.80
CA PHE A 95 2.79 26.88 12.05
C PHE A 95 3.21 25.99 10.87
N ASN A 96 4.20 26.43 10.09
CA ASN A 96 4.74 25.64 8.98
C ASN A 96 5.41 24.34 9.45
N ASP A 97 6.13 24.39 10.58
CA ASP A 97 6.71 23.20 11.19
C ASP A 97 5.62 22.22 11.68
N LEU A 98 4.54 22.73 12.28
CA LEU A 98 3.37 21.91 12.67
C LEU A 98 2.72 21.25 11.45
N MET A 99 2.50 22.01 10.38
CA MET A 99 1.91 21.49 9.14
C MET A 99 2.78 20.39 8.52
N ALA A 100 4.10 20.56 8.52
CA ALA A 100 5.02 19.55 8.04
C ALA A 100 4.98 18.27 8.89
N GLU A 101 4.86 18.39 10.22
CA GLU A 101 4.71 17.22 11.10
C GLU A 101 3.36 16.50 10.92
N LEU A 102 2.28 17.24 10.65
CA LEU A 102 0.96 16.65 10.37
C LEU A 102 0.92 15.96 9.01
N GLN A 103 1.57 16.50 7.98
CA GLN A 103 1.68 15.87 6.65
C GLN A 103 2.38 14.51 6.68
N MET A 104 3.20 14.25 7.71
CA MET A 104 3.85 12.96 7.90
C MET A 104 2.92 11.86 8.43
N ILE A 105 1.68 12.18 8.81
CA ILE A 105 0.72 11.19 9.28
C ILE A 105 0.21 10.37 8.09
N ILE A 106 0.65 9.11 8.03
CA ILE A 106 0.18 8.14 7.04
C ILE A 106 -1.15 7.58 7.52
N ALA A 107 -2.24 7.92 6.81
CA ALA A 107 -3.58 7.43 7.11
C ALA A 107 -4.27 6.91 5.83
N SER A 108 -5.08 5.86 5.98
CA SER A 108 -5.79 5.25 4.85
C SER A 108 -7.00 6.05 4.37
N ASN A 109 -7.48 7.01 5.16
CA ASN A 109 -8.57 7.94 4.80
C ASN A 109 -8.54 9.18 5.71
N SER A 110 -9.31 10.21 5.34
CA SER A 110 -9.42 11.48 6.07
C SER A 110 -9.90 11.31 7.51
N ASN A 111 -10.90 10.47 7.76
CA ASN A 111 -11.41 10.23 9.12
C ASN A 111 -10.34 9.66 10.05
N LYS A 112 -9.52 8.71 9.57
CA LYS A 112 -8.39 8.18 10.34
C LYS A 112 -7.30 9.23 10.52
N PHE A 113 -7.01 10.03 9.50
CA PHE A 113 -6.05 11.12 9.59
C PHE A 113 -6.40 12.08 10.72
N VAL A 114 -7.64 12.59 10.74
CA VAL A 114 -8.11 13.53 11.77
C VAL A 114 -8.00 12.92 13.16
N LYS A 115 -8.45 11.67 13.35
CA LYS A 115 -8.33 10.97 14.64
C LYS A 115 -6.87 10.80 15.08
N MET A 116 -5.97 10.47 14.15
CA MET A 116 -4.54 10.30 14.45
C MET A 116 -3.86 11.63 14.77
N ALA A 117 -4.22 12.71 14.06
CA ALA A 117 -3.75 14.06 14.36
C ALA A 117 -4.24 14.50 15.76
N TRP A 118 -5.53 14.29 16.05
CA TRP A 118 -6.13 14.67 17.33
C TRP A 118 -5.49 13.94 18.50
N ARG A 119 -5.28 12.62 18.39
CA ARG A 119 -4.63 11.82 19.43
C ARG A 119 -3.18 12.20 19.71
N LYS A 120 -2.52 12.92 18.79
CA LYS A 120 -1.18 13.48 19.05
C LYS A 120 -1.24 14.77 19.85
N VAL A 121 -2.37 15.48 19.84
CA VAL A 121 -2.53 16.79 20.47
C VAL A 121 -3.29 16.67 21.80
N PHE A 122 -4.38 15.91 21.83
CA PHE A 122 -5.26 15.75 23.00
C PHE A 122 -5.33 14.30 23.49
N THR A 123 -5.52 14.16 24.80
CA THR A 123 -6.04 12.92 25.38
C THR A 123 -7.56 12.86 25.16
N ASP A 124 -8.13 11.65 25.03
CA ASP A 124 -9.57 11.48 24.77
C ASP A 124 -10.44 12.13 25.87
N ASP A 125 -9.90 12.32 27.08
CA ASP A 125 -10.55 12.97 28.22
C ASP A 125 -10.77 14.49 28.05
N VAL A 126 -10.01 15.14 27.16
CA VAL A 126 -10.11 16.58 26.86
C VAL A 126 -10.94 16.84 25.59
N ALA A 127 -11.35 15.78 24.88
CA ALA A 127 -12.09 15.86 23.61
C ALA A 127 -13.63 15.89 23.78
N GLN A 128 -14.14 16.16 24.99
CA GLN A 128 -15.57 16.25 25.32
C GLN A 128 -16.20 17.60 24.96
#